data_AF-A0A3N7E2Y1-F1
#
_entry.id   AF-A0A3N7E2Y1-F1
#
_cell.length_a   1.000
_cell.length_b   1.000
_cell.length_c   1.000
_cell.angle_alpha   90.00
_cell.angle_beta   90.00
_cell.angle_gamma   90.00
#
_symmetry.space_group_name_H-M   'P 1'
#
loop_
_entity.id
_entity.type
_entity.pdbx_description
1 polymer ?
#
loop_
_entity_poly.entity_id
_entity_poly.type
_entity_poly.pdbx_seq_one_letter_code
_entity_poly.pdbx_strand_id
1 'polypeptide(L)'
;MPELRIVPPTEPDAKQAAIERVKAMRRAPGMLQCSKCGGRDTMTVVTGSYIGQDGKIKRGTVTADKVCYHCDKKGILSFMVQDPPKLVQEPKPRRTKPRSVK
;
A
#
# COMPACT_ATOMS: atom_id res chain seq x y z
N MET A 1 -4.53 28.39 23.94
CA MET A 1 -4.31 27.08 23.26
C MET A 1 -4.33 27.35 21.77
N PRO A 2 -3.38 26.85 20.97
CA PRO A 2 -3.44 27.04 19.52
C PRO A 2 -4.61 26.24 18.96
N GLU A 3 -5.56 26.92 18.31
CA GLU A 3 -6.68 26.29 17.61
C GLU A 3 -6.18 25.67 16.31
N LEU A 4 -6.36 24.36 16.15
CA LEU A 4 -6.13 23.68 14.89
C LEU A 4 -7.28 24.02 13.93
N ARG A 5 -6.97 24.68 12.83
CA ARG A 5 -7.92 24.94 11.74
C ARG A 5 -7.73 23.90 10.65
N ILE A 6 -8.84 23.37 10.12
CA ILE A 6 -8.81 22.47 8.96
C ILE A 6 -8.37 23.30 7.76
N VAL A 7 -7.14 23.09 7.32
CA VAL A 7 -6.65 23.67 6.07
C VAL A 7 -7.37 22.96 4.93
N PRO A 8 -8.05 23.68 4.03
CA PRO A 8 -8.68 23.06 2.88
C PRO A 8 -7.60 22.37 2.02
N PRO A 9 -7.90 21.19 1.44
CA PRO A 9 -6.94 20.48 0.60
C PRO A 9 -6.46 21.37 -0.53
N THR A 10 -5.14 21.55 -0.66
CA THR A 10 -4.54 22.28 -1.77
C THR A 10 -4.82 21.55 -3.08
N GLU A 11 -5.06 22.29 -4.16
CA GLU A 11 -5.16 21.68 -5.49
C GLU A 11 -3.87 20.90 -5.80
N PRO A 12 -3.99 19.67 -6.32
CA PRO A 12 -2.82 18.86 -6.61
C PRO A 12 -2.04 19.45 -7.77
N ASP A 13 -0.74 19.57 -7.59
CA ASP A 13 0.20 19.87 -8.68
C ASP A 13 0.09 18.78 -9.78
N ALA A 14 0.47 19.10 -11.02
CA ALA A 14 0.39 18.18 -12.16
C ALA A 14 1.04 16.82 -11.86
N LYS A 15 2.16 16.83 -11.12
CA LYS A 15 2.83 15.61 -10.65
C LYS A 15 1.99 14.81 -9.67
N GLN A 16 1.36 15.47 -8.71
CA GLN A 16 0.49 14.82 -7.72
C GLN A 16 -0.75 14.23 -8.41
N ALA A 17 -1.35 14.96 -9.34
CA ALA A 17 -2.47 14.48 -10.14
C ALA A 17 -2.12 13.19 -10.93
N ALA A 18 -0.93 13.14 -11.55
CA ALA A 18 -0.45 11.94 -12.22
C ALA A 18 -0.29 10.75 -11.26
N ILE A 19 0.26 10.99 -10.06
CA ILE A 19 0.42 9.97 -9.03
C ILE A 19 -0.95 9.44 -8.56
N GLU A 20 -1.92 10.33 -8.32
CA GLU A 20 -3.28 9.93 -7.90
C GLU A 20 -3.98 9.09 -8.97
N ARG A 21 -3.82 9.43 -10.26
CA ARG A 21 -4.31 8.58 -11.37
C ARG A 21 -3.67 7.20 -11.33
N VAL A 22 -2.36 7.11 -11.13
CA VAL A 22 -1.62 5.84 -11.06
C VAL A 22 -2.05 5.00 -9.86
N LYS A 23 -2.39 5.62 -8.73
CA LYS A 23 -2.94 4.94 -7.55
C LYS A 23 -4.36 4.42 -7.77
N ALA A 24 -5.18 5.18 -8.49
CA ALA A 24 -6.58 4.85 -8.77
C ALA A 24 -6.75 3.76 -9.86
N MET A 25 -5.73 3.53 -10.69
CA MET A 25 -5.78 2.46 -11.69
C MET A 25 -5.95 1.08 -11.05
N ARG A 26 -6.84 0.27 -11.64
CA ARG A 26 -7.02 -1.12 -11.24
C ARG A 26 -5.71 -1.87 -11.44
N ARG A 27 -5.18 -2.43 -10.36
CA ARG A 27 -3.93 -3.20 -10.38
C ARG A 27 -4.17 -4.54 -11.06
N ALA A 28 -3.26 -4.94 -11.95
CA ALA A 28 -3.30 -6.27 -12.52
C ALA A 28 -3.10 -7.33 -11.40
N PRO A 29 -3.72 -8.51 -11.50
CA PRO A 29 -3.47 -9.60 -10.56
C PRO A 29 -1.97 -9.90 -10.42
N GLY A 30 -1.48 -10.04 -9.19
CA GLY A 30 -0.06 -10.28 -8.90
C GLY A 30 0.86 -9.06 -8.98
N MET A 31 0.35 -7.88 -9.37
CA MET A 31 1.16 -6.67 -9.44
C MET A 31 1.35 -6.03 -8.05
N LEU A 32 2.61 -5.93 -7.62
CA LEU A 32 3.00 -5.14 -6.45
C LEU A 32 3.07 -3.66 -6.84
N GLN A 33 2.28 -2.84 -6.15
CA GLN A 33 2.25 -1.40 -6.34
C GLN A 33 1.94 -0.71 -5.03
N CYS A 34 2.74 0.30 -4.69
CA CYS A 34 2.59 1.06 -3.46
C CYS A 34 1.33 1.93 -3.50
N SER A 35 0.50 1.87 -2.46
CA SER A 35 -0.69 2.71 -2.31
C SER A 35 -0.36 4.19 -2.06
N LYS A 36 0.81 4.49 -1.48
CA LYS A 36 1.19 5.86 -1.10
C LYS A 36 1.81 6.67 -2.24
N CYS A 37 2.60 6.03 -3.12
CA CYS A 37 3.32 6.75 -4.19
C CYS A 37 3.08 6.18 -5.59
N GLY A 38 2.39 5.04 -5.72
CA GLY A 38 2.17 4.38 -7.00
C GLY A 38 3.40 3.65 -7.56
N GLY A 39 4.55 3.69 -6.88
CA GLY A 39 5.78 3.02 -7.28
C GLY A 39 5.68 1.50 -7.22
N ARG A 40 6.56 0.82 -7.97
CA ARG A 40 6.58 -0.64 -8.12
C ARG A 40 7.86 -1.29 -7.58
N ASP A 41 8.86 -0.49 -7.24
CA ASP A 41 10.13 -0.98 -6.72
C ASP A 41 10.01 -1.38 -5.25
N THR A 42 10.35 -2.63 -4.95
CA THR A 42 10.33 -3.20 -3.61
C THR A 42 11.73 -3.33 -3.04
N MET A 43 11.84 -3.25 -1.71
CA MET A 43 13.03 -3.64 -0.96
C MET A 43 12.66 -4.64 0.14
N THR A 44 13.65 -5.44 0.52
CA THR A 44 13.61 -6.32 1.69
C THR A 44 14.74 -5.91 2.63
N VAL A 45 14.40 -5.63 3.89
CA VAL A 45 15.36 -5.29 4.94
C VAL A 45 15.78 -6.57 5.64
N VAL A 46 17.08 -6.82 5.66
CA VAL A 46 17.69 -7.97 6.32
C VAL A 46 18.69 -7.49 7.36
N THR A 47 18.41 -7.78 8.62
CA THR A 47 19.26 -7.39 9.75
C THR A 47 20.27 -8.50 10.05
N GLY A 48 21.53 -8.12 10.33
CA GLY A 48 22.58 -9.07 10.69
C GLY A 48 23.21 -9.80 9.50
N SER A 49 23.17 -9.22 8.30
CA SER A 49 23.91 -9.75 7.16
C SER A 49 25.42 -9.55 7.38
N TYR A 50 26.22 -10.55 7.05
CA TYR A 50 27.67 -10.51 7.24
C TYR A 50 28.41 -11.21 6.10
N ILE A 51 29.69 -10.90 5.93
CA ILE A 51 30.56 -11.54 4.94
C ILE A 51 31.29 -12.70 5.64
N GLY A 52 31.10 -13.92 5.15
CA GLY A 52 31.79 -15.11 5.63
C GLY A 52 33.28 -15.12 5.25
N GLN A 53 34.06 -16.01 5.87
CA GLN A 53 35.48 -16.21 5.52
C GLN A 53 35.68 -16.68 4.07
N ASP A 54 34.65 -17.26 3.46
CA ASP A 54 34.59 -17.62 2.05
C ASP A 54 34.27 -16.44 1.12
N GLY A 55 34.21 -15.21 1.65
CA GLY A 55 33.87 -13.99 0.92
C GLY A 55 32.41 -13.88 0.52
N LYS A 56 31.56 -14.86 0.87
CA LYS A 56 30.14 -14.86 0.51
C LYS A 56 29.32 -14.10 1.55
N ILE A 57 28.31 -13.39 1.06
CA ILE A 57 27.34 -12.74 1.94
C ILE A 57 26.44 -13.82 2.54
N LYS A 58 26.45 -13.92 3.86
CA LYS A 58 25.49 -14.70 4.62
C LYS A 58 24.35 -13.78 5.04
N ARG A 59 23.14 -14.18 4.64
CA ARG A 59 21.91 -13.44 4.92
C ARG A 59 21.54 -13.61 6.39
N GLY A 60 21.23 -12.49 7.05
CA GLY A 60 20.67 -12.49 8.40
C GLY A 60 19.15 -12.69 8.41
N THR A 61 18.47 -12.06 9.37
CA THR A 61 17.01 -12.18 9.56
C THR A 61 16.27 -11.12 8.74
N VAL A 62 15.24 -11.52 8.00
CA VAL A 62 14.33 -10.58 7.32
C VAL A 62 13.48 -9.88 8.37
N THR A 63 13.62 -8.56 8.48
CA THR A 63 12.85 -7.75 9.43
C THR A 63 11.73 -6.97 8.75
N ALA A 64 11.87 -6.66 7.46
CA ALA A 64 10.80 -6.10 6.65
C ALA A 64 10.89 -6.64 5.23
N ASP A 65 9.76 -7.08 4.66
CA ASP A 65 9.71 -7.60 3.30
C ASP A 65 8.73 -6.79 2.44
N LYS A 66 9.02 -6.69 1.14
CA LYS A 66 8.18 -6.01 0.14
C LYS A 66 7.83 -4.57 0.55
N VAL A 67 8.80 -3.83 1.06
CA VAL A 67 8.66 -2.41 1.39
C VAL A 67 8.85 -1.57 0.13
N CYS A 68 8.08 -0.49 -0.03
CA CYS A 68 8.27 0.43 -1.15
C CYS A 68 9.59 1.19 -1.04
N TYR A 69 10.51 0.96 -1.99
CA TYR A 69 11.83 1.61 -2.04
C TYR A 69 11.74 3.14 -2.07
N HIS A 70 10.81 3.69 -2.86
CA HIS A 70 10.64 5.15 -2.99
C HIS A 70 10.04 5.83 -1.77
N CYS A 71 9.22 5.13 -0.99
CA CYS A 71 8.64 5.69 0.23
C CYS A 71 9.68 5.67 1.36
N ASP A 72 10.44 4.59 1.45
CA ASP A 72 11.49 4.46 2.47
C ASP A 72 12.60 5.50 2.30
N LYS A 73 13.01 5.82 1.06
CA LYS A 73 13.90 6.96 0.76
C LYS A 73 13.42 8.30 1.30
N LYS A 74 12.12 8.44 1.58
CA LYS A 74 11.48 9.63 2.15
C LYS A 74 11.20 9.49 3.65
N GLY A 75 11.71 8.45 4.29
CA GLY A 75 11.43 8.12 5.70
C GLY A 75 10.03 7.56 5.94
N ILE A 76 9.31 7.13 4.89
CA ILE A 76 7.95 6.62 5.00
C ILE A 76 7.97 5.10 4.84
N LEU A 77 7.77 4.37 5.94
CA LEU A 77 7.56 2.93 5.87
C LEU A 77 6.23 2.61 5.19
N SER A 78 6.28 1.81 4.13
CA SER A 78 5.09 1.41 3.37
C SER A 78 5.26 0.00 2.82
N PHE A 79 4.56 -0.95 3.41
CA PHE A 79 4.50 -2.32 2.91
C PHE A 79 3.64 -2.36 1.64
N MET A 80 4.14 -3.03 0.60
CA MET A 80 3.45 -3.20 -0.68
C MET A 80 2.67 -4.50 -0.77
N VAL A 81 2.77 -5.36 0.26
CA VAL A 81 1.84 -6.46 0.46
C VAL A 81 0.49 -5.83 0.72
N GLN A 82 -0.42 -6.01 -0.21
CA GLN A 82 -1.79 -5.56 -0.01
C GLN A 82 -2.34 -6.34 1.18
N ASP A 83 -2.96 -5.66 2.15
CA ASP A 83 -3.94 -6.31 2.98
C ASP A 83 -4.85 -7.10 2.04
N PRO A 84 -5.20 -8.38 2.34
CA PRO A 84 -6.14 -9.10 1.52
C PRO A 84 -7.33 -8.18 1.25
N PRO A 85 -7.77 -8.02 -0.02
CA PRO A 85 -8.86 -7.11 -0.32
C PRO A 85 -9.96 -7.43 0.67
N LYS A 86 -10.47 -6.42 1.40
CA LYS A 86 -11.71 -6.58 2.16
C LYS A 86 -12.65 -7.19 1.14
N LEU A 87 -12.96 -8.48 1.28
CA LEU A 87 -13.95 -9.15 0.45
C LEU A 87 -15.14 -8.23 0.56
N VAL A 88 -15.44 -7.52 -0.53
CA VAL A 88 -16.67 -6.75 -0.64
C VAL A 88 -17.71 -7.86 -0.60
N GLN A 89 -18.16 -8.21 0.60
CA GLN A 89 -19.29 -9.10 0.75
C GLN A 89 -20.36 -8.45 -0.11
N GLU A 90 -20.75 -9.13 -1.18
CA GLU A 90 -21.85 -8.66 -2.00
C GLU A 90 -22.98 -8.30 -1.04
N PRO A 91 -23.55 -7.08 -1.13
CA PRO A 91 -24.56 -6.66 -0.19
C PRO A 91 -25.64 -7.74 -0.17
N LYS A 92 -25.82 -8.38 1.00
CA LYS A 92 -26.78 -9.48 1.16
C LYS A 92 -28.09 -9.06 0.50
N PRO A 93 -28.67 -9.88 -0.39
CA PRO A 93 -29.88 -9.52 -1.09
C PRO A 93 -30.91 -9.07 -0.06
N ARG A 94 -31.45 -7.85 -0.23
CA ARG A 94 -32.50 -7.34 0.65
C ARG A 94 -33.66 -8.32 0.57
N ARG A 95 -33.91 -9.02 1.68
CA ARG A 95 -35.05 -9.92 1.83
C ARG A 95 -36.32 -9.11 1.60
N THR A 96 -36.89 -9.19 0.41
CA THR A 96 -38.19 -8.60 0.10
C THR A 96 -39.21 -9.37 0.92
N LYS A 97 -39.93 -8.66 1.81
CA LYS A 97 -41.02 -9.27 2.57
C LYS A 97 -42.04 -9.85 1.57
N PRO A 98 -42.54 -11.08 1.78
CA PRO A 98 -43.55 -11.64 0.90
C PRO A 98 -44.78 -10.73 0.90
N ARG A 99 -45.29 -10.44 -0.29
CA ARG A 99 -46.49 -9.63 -0.50
C ARG A 99 -47.67 -10.41 0.09
N SER A 100 -48.44 -9.78 0.99
CA SER A 100 -49.64 -10.41 1.54
C SER A 100 -50.61 -10.71 0.39
N VAL A 101 -50.97 -11.99 0.24
CA VAL A 101 -52.04 -12.42 -0.66
C VAL A 101 -53.35 -11.95 -0.04
N LYS A 102 -54.17 -11.27 -0.84
CA LYS A 102 -55.51 -10.80 -0.45
C LYS A 102 -56.46 -11.97 -0.24
#